data_AF-A0A2E3SK12-F1
#
_entry.id   AF-A0A2E3SK12-F1
#
_cell.length_a   1.000
_cell.length_b   1.000
_cell.length_c   1.000
_cell.angle_alpha   90.00
_cell.angle_beta   90.00
_cell.angle_gamma   90.00
#
_symmetry.space_group_name_H-M   'P 1'
#
loop_
_entity.id
_entity.type
_entity.pdbx_description
1 polymer ?
#
loop_
_entity_poly.entity_id
_entity_poly.type
_entity_poly.pdbx_seq_one_letter_code
_entity_poly.pdbx_strand_id
1 'polypeptide(L)'
;MHSCILLEYFTSLPEISNYKEKSIFSEALNLVDNLIVDIVEFTSIKKIHILRNYKLKKQNLKKVTYHLTGPNKNIFSILKSFPKNLPVILVAPESKGIGYKIFEEINKDFFLLHSNGEMVKLFSSKRQTFKLLKKKKSHVCQKNNLIKLKKILLL
;
A
#
# COMPACT_ATOMS: atom_id res chain seq x y z
N MET A 1 -19.78 5.53 -6.39
CA MET A 1 -18.67 6.28 -5.76
C MET A 1 -18.11 7.25 -6.78
N HIS A 2 -18.01 8.55 -6.47
CA HIS A 2 -17.63 9.53 -7.50
C HIS A 2 -16.13 9.50 -7.81
N SER A 3 -15.30 9.51 -6.77
CA SER A 3 -13.84 9.55 -6.92
C SER A 3 -13.15 8.75 -5.82
N CYS A 4 -11.93 8.28 -6.08
CA CYS A 4 -11.04 7.71 -5.06
C CYS A 4 -9.62 8.21 -5.22
N ILE A 5 -8.84 8.12 -4.15
CA ILE A 5 -7.38 8.26 -4.19
C ILE A 5 -6.77 6.87 -4.14
N LEU A 6 -5.80 6.60 -5.02
CA LEU A 6 -4.87 5.48 -4.89
C LEU A 6 -3.51 6.03 -4.46
N LEU A 7 -3.09 5.64 -3.26
CA LEU A 7 -1.81 5.99 -2.68
C LEU A 7 -1.01 4.72 -2.47
N GLU A 8 0.05 4.55 -3.27
CA GLU A 8 1.05 3.53 -2.99
C GLU A 8 2.35 4.18 -2.52
N TYR A 9 2.90 3.65 -1.44
CA TYR A 9 4.01 4.27 -0.71
C TYR A 9 5.26 4.46 -1.58
N PHE A 10 5.79 3.42 -2.21
CA PHE A 10 7.09 3.48 -2.89
C PHE A 10 7.05 4.35 -4.13
N THR A 11 6.02 4.21 -4.95
CA THR A 11 5.82 4.97 -6.19
C THR A 11 5.47 6.43 -5.94
N SER A 12 5.06 6.79 -4.72
CA SER A 12 4.78 8.17 -4.31
C SER A 12 5.90 8.83 -3.50
N LEU A 13 7.01 8.15 -3.22
CA LEU A 13 8.14 8.75 -2.52
C LEU A 13 8.70 9.97 -3.28
N PRO A 14 9.07 11.08 -2.61
CA PRO A 14 9.70 12.25 -3.24
C PRO A 14 11.01 11.94 -4.00
N GLU A 15 11.78 10.98 -3.47
CA GLU A 15 13.06 10.54 -4.00
C GLU A 15 13.08 9.03 -4.21
N ILE A 16 13.07 8.58 -5.47
CA ILE A 16 13.11 7.15 -5.82
C ILE A 16 14.53 6.58 -5.80
N SER A 17 15.55 7.41 -6.07
CA SER A 17 16.94 6.97 -6.26
C SER A 17 17.57 6.27 -5.06
N ASN A 18 16.97 6.39 -3.87
CA ASN A 18 17.45 5.79 -2.63
C ASN A 18 16.82 4.42 -2.33
N TYR A 19 15.98 3.88 -3.20
CA TYR A 19 15.38 2.57 -2.97
C TYR A 19 16.35 1.44 -3.30
N LYS A 20 16.98 0.90 -2.25
CA LYS A 20 18.05 -0.12 -2.34
C LYS A 20 17.59 -1.44 -2.98
N GLU A 21 16.29 -1.75 -2.94
CA GLU A 21 15.73 -3.02 -3.41
C GLU A 21 14.88 -2.81 -4.68
N LYS A 22 15.54 -2.84 -5.85
CA LYS A 22 14.90 -2.64 -7.16
C LYS A 22 13.73 -3.59 -7.41
N SER A 23 13.79 -4.82 -6.89
CA SER A 23 12.73 -5.83 -7.03
C SER A 23 11.43 -5.40 -6.35
N ILE A 24 11.50 -4.95 -5.09
CA ILE A 24 10.32 -4.46 -4.35
C ILE A 24 9.73 -3.22 -5.04
N PHE A 25 10.59 -2.32 -5.53
CA PHE A 25 10.09 -1.15 -6.26
C PHE A 25 9.37 -1.56 -7.55
N SER A 26 9.91 -2.51 -8.30
CA SER A 26 9.28 -3.06 -9.51
C SER A 26 7.93 -3.73 -9.20
N GLU A 27 7.87 -4.51 -8.12
CA GLU A 27 6.63 -5.13 -7.64
C GLU A 27 5.57 -4.07 -7.32
N ALA A 28 5.94 -3.05 -6.54
CA ALA A 28 5.05 -1.96 -6.18
C ALA A 28 4.55 -1.20 -7.42
N LEU A 29 5.44 -0.93 -8.38
CA LEU A 29 5.11 -0.28 -9.63
C LEU A 29 4.09 -1.09 -10.44
N ASN A 30 4.36 -2.38 -10.64
CA ASN A 30 3.48 -3.28 -11.38
C ASN A 30 2.13 -3.46 -10.68
N LEU A 31 2.13 -3.60 -9.36
CA LEU A 31 0.91 -3.70 -8.55
C LEU A 31 0.03 -2.48 -8.75
N VAL A 32 0.58 -1.28 -8.63
CA VAL A 32 -0.16 -0.04 -8.82
C VAL A 32 -0.65 0.08 -10.25
N ASP A 33 0.21 -0.21 -11.23
CA ASP A 33 -0.16 -0.08 -12.62
C ASP A 33 -1.32 -1.02 -13.01
N ASN A 34 -1.32 -2.26 -12.52
CA ASN A 34 -2.41 -3.20 -12.71
C ASN A 34 -3.67 -2.79 -11.94
N LEU A 35 -3.54 -2.34 -10.68
CA LEU A 35 -4.68 -1.86 -9.89
C LEU A 35 -5.39 -0.68 -10.56
N ILE A 36 -4.65 0.21 -11.22
CA ILE A 36 -5.24 1.34 -11.95
C ILE A 36 -6.13 0.83 -13.08
N VAL A 37 -5.64 -0.12 -13.88
CA VAL A 37 -6.38 -0.73 -14.98
C VAL A 37 -7.64 -1.40 -14.43
N ASP A 38 -7.48 -2.26 -13.42
CA ASP A 38 -8.58 -3.01 -12.82
C ASP A 38 -9.68 -2.08 -12.26
N ILE A 39 -9.27 -1.00 -11.56
CA ILE A 39 -10.23 -0.02 -11.03
C ILE A 39 -10.95 0.71 -12.18
N VAL A 40 -10.24 1.08 -13.24
CA VAL A 40 -10.81 1.82 -14.37
C VAL A 40 -11.80 0.98 -15.16
N GLU A 41 -11.51 -0.30 -15.35
CA GLU A 41 -12.29 -1.23 -16.16
C GLU A 41 -13.45 -1.86 -15.40
N PHE A 42 -13.22 -2.33 -14.17
CA PHE A 42 -14.17 -3.20 -13.46
C PHE A 42 -14.95 -2.50 -12.35
N THR A 43 -14.81 -1.18 -12.19
CA THR A 43 -15.56 -0.42 -11.16
C THR A 43 -16.37 0.72 -11.74
N SER A 44 -17.40 1.14 -10.99
CA SER A 44 -18.23 2.32 -11.30
C SER A 44 -17.58 3.65 -10.90
N ILE A 45 -16.30 3.66 -10.54
CA ILE A 45 -15.56 4.87 -10.15
C ILE A 45 -15.45 5.80 -11.36
N LYS A 46 -15.84 7.07 -11.20
CA LYS A 46 -15.77 8.06 -12.30
C LYS A 46 -14.37 8.64 -12.44
N LYS A 47 -13.62 8.77 -11.34
CA LYS A 47 -12.29 9.37 -11.32
C LYS A 47 -11.38 8.73 -10.27
N ILE A 48 -10.15 8.39 -10.65
CA ILE A 48 -9.11 7.94 -9.73
C ILE A 48 -7.98 8.97 -9.69
N HIS A 49 -7.61 9.37 -8.48
CA HIS A 49 -6.52 10.29 -8.20
C HIS A 49 -5.31 9.49 -7.74
N ILE A 50 -4.17 9.62 -8.42
CA ILE A 50 -3.00 8.80 -8.16
C ILE A 50 -1.87 9.69 -7.69
N LEU A 51 -1.34 9.43 -6.50
CA LEU A 51 -0.12 10.06 -6.04
C LEU A 51 1.07 9.30 -6.60
N ARG A 52 1.90 9.95 -7.41
CA ARG A 52 3.02 9.30 -8.11
C ARG A 52 4.21 10.23 -8.23
N ASN A 53 5.41 9.71 -8.07
CA ASN A 53 6.63 10.49 -8.26
C ASN A 53 6.72 11.00 -9.71
N TYR A 54 7.17 12.24 -9.86
CA TYR A 54 7.32 12.90 -11.16
C TYR A 54 8.25 12.19 -12.16
N LYS A 55 9.19 11.36 -11.70
CA LYS A 55 10.10 10.58 -12.56
C LYS A 55 9.46 9.33 -13.15
N LEU A 56 8.29 8.90 -12.66
CA LEU A 56 7.63 7.69 -13.14
C LEU A 56 6.72 7.96 -14.33
N LYS A 57 6.66 6.97 -15.22
CA LYS A 57 5.74 6.99 -16.36
C LYS A 57 4.29 6.98 -15.87
N LYS A 58 3.41 7.57 -16.66
CA LYS A 58 1.97 7.67 -16.42
C LYS A 58 1.25 6.87 -17.49
N GLN A 59 0.23 6.13 -17.10
CA GLN A 59 -0.70 5.53 -18.04
C GLN A 59 -1.70 6.59 -18.50
N ASN A 60 -1.97 6.66 -19.81
CA ASN A 60 -2.90 7.63 -20.38
C ASN A 60 -4.33 7.05 -20.38
N LEU A 61 -5.03 7.20 -19.26
CA LEU A 61 -6.40 6.70 -19.08
C LEU A 61 -7.34 7.86 -18.71
N LYS A 62 -8.48 7.97 -19.39
CA LYS A 62 -9.42 9.11 -19.27
C LYS A 62 -9.91 9.36 -17.85
N LYS A 63 -10.10 8.30 -17.05
CA LYS A 63 -10.59 8.39 -15.66
C LYS A 63 -9.48 8.71 -14.64
N VAL A 64 -8.21 8.76 -15.07
CA VAL A 64 -7.06 8.86 -14.17
C VAL A 64 -6.54 10.29 -14.11
N THR A 65 -6.25 10.78 -12.90
CA THR A 65 -5.55 12.05 -12.69
C THR A 65 -4.34 11.84 -11.78
N TYR A 66 -3.16 12.17 -12.29
CA TYR A 66 -1.92 12.06 -11.54
C TYR A 66 -1.60 13.33 -10.75
N HIS A 67 -1.25 13.14 -9.48
CA HIS A 67 -0.77 14.16 -8.57
C HIS A 67 0.69 13.87 -8.26
N LEU A 68 1.57 14.75 -8.74
CA LEU A 68 3.00 14.47 -8.72
C LEU A 68 3.63 14.74 -7.36
N THR A 69 4.34 13.75 -6.83
CA THR A 69 5.30 13.94 -5.73
C THR A 69 6.69 14.21 -6.28
N GLY A 70 7.52 14.86 -5.47
CA GLY A 70 8.91 15.20 -5.79
C GLY A 70 9.58 15.95 -4.62
N PRO A 71 10.81 16.45 -4.79
CA PRO A 71 11.59 17.05 -3.70
C PRO A 71 10.84 18.15 -2.92
N ASN A 72 10.06 18.97 -3.62
CA ASN A 72 9.34 20.09 -3.02
C ASN A 72 7.87 19.77 -2.69
N LYS A 73 7.39 18.55 -2.98
CA LYS A 73 5.99 18.17 -2.83
C LYS A 73 5.87 16.72 -2.38
N ASN A 74 5.58 16.53 -1.09
CA ASN A 74 5.42 15.19 -0.51
C ASN A 74 3.95 14.72 -0.51
N ILE A 75 3.75 13.47 -0.12
CA ILE A 75 2.44 12.82 -0.06
C ILE A 75 1.44 13.65 0.76
N PHE A 76 1.82 14.03 1.98
CA PHE A 76 0.92 14.73 2.91
C PHE A 76 0.54 16.12 2.43
N SER A 77 1.45 16.86 1.77
CA SER A 77 1.12 18.17 1.21
C SER A 77 0.13 18.07 0.05
N ILE A 78 0.22 17.00 -0.76
CA ILE A 78 -0.77 16.71 -1.82
C ILE A 78 -2.12 16.35 -1.19
N LEU A 79 -2.14 15.47 -0.19
CA LEU A 79 -3.37 15.03 0.46
C LEU A 79 -4.17 16.20 1.03
N LYS A 80 -3.51 17.23 1.59
CA LYS A 80 -4.18 18.44 2.10
C LYS A 80 -5.01 19.20 1.07
N SER A 81 -4.76 19.03 -0.23
CA SER A 81 -5.54 19.67 -1.31
C SER A 81 -6.84 18.93 -1.66
N PHE A 82 -7.03 17.71 -1.14
CA PHE A 82 -8.24 16.93 -1.38
C PHE A 82 -9.34 17.27 -0.39
N PRO A 83 -10.62 17.13 -0.80
CA PRO A 83 -11.71 17.17 0.16
C PRO A 83 -11.56 16.05 1.19
N LYS A 84 -11.89 16.35 2.44
CA LYS A 84 -11.98 15.35 3.50
C LYS A 84 -13.03 14.29 3.16
N ASN A 85 -12.91 13.12 3.79
CA ASN A 85 -13.74 11.94 3.62
C ASN A 85 -13.72 11.33 2.21
N LEU A 86 -12.78 11.76 1.35
CA LEU A 86 -12.59 11.09 0.06
C LEU A 86 -12.12 9.65 0.31
N PRO A 87 -12.64 8.65 -0.41
CA PRO A 87 -12.19 7.28 -0.27
C PRO A 87 -10.74 7.11 -0.73
N VAL A 88 -9.93 6.43 0.06
CA VAL A 88 -8.50 6.20 -0.20
C VAL A 88 -8.21 4.70 -0.18
N ILE A 89 -7.54 4.22 -1.22
CA ILE A 89 -6.88 2.91 -1.23
C ILE A 89 -5.41 3.17 -0.90
N LEU A 90 -5.00 2.75 0.30
CA LEU A 90 -3.60 2.80 0.74
C LEU A 90 -2.95 1.45 0.47
N VAL A 91 -1.85 1.48 -0.29
CA VAL A 91 -0.96 0.34 -0.48
C VAL A 91 0.41 0.72 0.07
N ALA A 92 0.88 0.01 1.08
CA ALA A 92 2.13 0.33 1.75
C ALA A 92 2.73 -0.91 2.40
N PRO A 93 4.07 -0.99 2.51
CA PRO A 93 4.72 -2.11 3.17
C PRO A 93 4.39 -2.13 4.67
N GLU A 94 4.19 -3.32 5.24
CA GLU A 94 4.06 -3.50 6.68
C GLU A 94 5.41 -3.39 7.40
N SER A 95 6.51 -3.56 6.66
CA SER A 95 7.88 -3.45 7.15
C SER A 95 8.10 -2.17 7.95
N LYS A 96 8.68 -2.31 9.16
CA LYS A 96 8.93 -1.21 10.10
C LYS A 96 7.67 -0.41 10.50
N GLY A 97 6.48 -0.98 10.29
CA GLY A 97 5.19 -0.33 10.58
C GLY A 97 4.86 0.85 9.67
N ILE A 98 5.47 0.92 8.47
CA ILE A 98 5.26 2.05 7.54
C ILE A 98 3.77 2.19 7.19
N GLY A 99 3.12 1.11 6.73
CA GLY A 99 1.71 1.15 6.35
C GLY A 99 0.80 1.58 7.50
N TYR A 100 1.04 1.10 8.73
CA TYR A 100 0.28 1.50 9.90
C TYR A 100 0.48 2.98 10.28
N LYS A 101 1.71 3.51 10.20
CA LYS A 101 1.97 4.93 10.47
C LYS A 101 1.27 5.83 9.46
N ILE A 102 1.31 5.48 8.18
CA ILE A 102 0.61 6.25 7.13
C ILE A 102 -0.89 6.18 7.36
N PHE A 103 -1.41 4.99 7.69
CA PHE A 103 -2.81 4.79 8.06
C PHE A 103 -3.25 5.73 9.18
N GLU A 104 -2.52 5.78 10.30
CA GLU A 104 -2.86 6.62 11.44
C GLU A 104 -2.89 8.11 11.09
N GLU A 105 -2.03 8.56 10.17
CA GLU A 105 -2.01 9.95 9.75
C GLU A 105 -3.19 10.30 8.83
N ILE A 106 -3.51 9.44 7.86
CA ILE A 106 -4.50 9.78 6.84
C ILE A 106 -5.93 9.41 7.24
N ASN A 107 -6.15 8.48 8.18
CA ASN A 107 -7.49 8.08 8.61
C ASN A 107 -8.28 9.20 9.30
N LYS A 108 -7.58 10.25 9.77
CA LYS A 108 -8.16 11.41 10.45
C LYS A 108 -9.02 12.24 9.51
N ASP A 109 -8.66 12.26 8.23
CA ASP A 109 -9.27 13.12 7.21
C ASP A 109 -9.87 12.33 6.04
N PHE A 110 -9.57 11.03 5.90
CA PHE A 110 -9.95 10.23 4.73
C PHE A 110 -10.62 8.90 5.11
N PHE A 111 -11.50 8.43 4.23
CA PHE A 111 -12.15 7.13 4.40
C PHE A 111 -11.31 6.03 3.72
N LEU A 112 -10.67 5.17 4.52
CA LEU A 112 -9.78 4.14 3.98
C LEU A 112 -10.57 2.89 3.58
N LEU A 113 -10.43 2.49 2.31
CA LEU A 113 -11.13 1.36 1.68
C LEU A 113 -10.46 0.00 1.97
N HIS A 114 -10.07 -0.23 3.22
CA HIS A 114 -9.43 -1.46 3.63
C HIS A 114 -9.73 -1.79 5.10
N SER A 115 -9.05 -2.79 5.65
CA SER A 115 -9.14 -3.20 7.05
C SER A 115 -9.02 -2.03 8.03
N ASN A 116 -9.73 -2.08 9.16
CA ASN A 116 -9.61 -1.06 10.21
C ASN A 116 -8.18 -1.01 10.82
N GLY A 117 -7.90 0.06 11.55
CA GLY A 117 -6.56 0.31 12.11
C GLY A 117 -6.05 -0.78 13.04
N GLU A 118 -6.94 -1.37 13.85
CA GLU A 118 -6.58 -2.48 14.75
C GLU A 118 -6.10 -3.70 13.97
N MET A 119 -6.80 -4.04 12.88
CA MET A 119 -6.44 -5.15 12.01
C MET A 119 -5.13 -4.86 11.26
N VAL A 120 -4.95 -3.65 10.72
CA VAL A 120 -3.69 -3.24 10.09
C VAL A 120 -2.51 -3.39 11.07
N LYS A 121 -2.68 -2.92 12.32
CA LYS A 121 -1.66 -3.03 13.38
C LYS A 121 -1.34 -4.49 13.69
N LEU A 122 -2.38 -5.31 13.86
CA LEU A 122 -2.26 -6.72 14.20
C LEU A 122 -1.50 -7.49 13.13
N PHE A 123 -1.90 -7.34 11.86
CA PHE A 123 -1.31 -8.06 10.73
C PHE A 123 0.07 -7.54 10.32
N SER A 124 0.42 -6.31 10.73
CA SER A 124 1.79 -5.79 10.58
C SER A 124 2.82 -6.51 11.48
N SER A 125 2.37 -7.29 12.48
CA SER A 125 3.25 -8.02 13.40
C SER A 125 3.11 -9.53 13.24
N LYS A 126 4.11 -10.18 12.62
CA LYS A 126 4.17 -11.65 12.51
C LYS A 126 3.92 -12.37 13.84
N ARG A 127 4.45 -11.84 14.95
CA ARG A 127 4.25 -12.41 16.30
C ARG A 127 2.80 -12.30 16.77
N GLN A 128 2.16 -11.15 16.55
CA GLN A 128 0.76 -10.95 16.97
C GLN A 128 -0.20 -11.74 16.06
N THR A 129 0.03 -11.73 14.74
CA THR A 129 -0.68 -12.57 13.78
C THR A 129 -0.63 -14.05 14.17
N PHE A 130 0.56 -14.58 14.47
CA PHE A 130 0.71 -15.97 14.91
C PHE A 130 -0.11 -16.28 16.17
N LYS A 131 -0.06 -15.40 17.18
CA LYS A 131 -0.84 -15.57 18.42
C LYS A 131 -2.34 -15.57 18.14
N LEU A 132 -2.83 -14.66 17.28
CA LEU A 132 -4.24 -14.59 16.89
C LEU A 132 -4.68 -15.88 16.19
N LEU A 133 -3.95 -16.29 15.17
CA LEU A 133 -4.28 -17.47 14.36
C LEU A 133 -4.24 -18.75 15.21
N LYS A 134 -3.25 -18.89 16.10
CA LYS A 134 -3.20 -20.01 17.06
C LYS A 134 -4.41 -20.02 17.99
N LYS A 135 -4.81 -18.86 18.52
CA LYS A 135 -6.02 -18.73 19.38
C LYS A 135 -7.28 -19.11 18.61
N LYS A 136 -7.36 -18.78 17.32
CA LYS A 136 -8.48 -19.14 16.43
C LYS A 136 -8.44 -20.59 15.93
N LYS A 137 -7.51 -21.42 16.42
CA LYS A 137 -7.30 -22.80 15.96
C LYS A 137 -7.04 -22.91 14.45
N SER A 138 -6.54 -21.84 13.82
CA SER A 138 -6.10 -21.88 12.43
C SER A 138 -4.75 -22.58 12.32
N HIS A 139 -4.53 -23.28 11.20
CA HIS A 139 -3.23 -23.89 10.94
C HIS A 139 -2.14 -22.81 10.82
N VAL A 140 -1.12 -22.91 11.66
CA VAL A 140 0.05 -22.01 11.64
C VAL A 140 1.32 -22.85 11.65
N CYS A 141 2.25 -22.53 10.76
CA CYS A 141 3.57 -23.15 10.75
C CYS A 141 4.30 -22.82 12.06
N GLN A 142 4.61 -23.83 12.86
CA GLN A 142 5.39 -23.65 14.07
C GLN A 142 6.86 -23.39 13.74
N LYS A 143 7.50 -22.49 14.50
CA LYS A 143 8.93 -22.12 14.32
C LYS A 143 9.86 -23.35 14.32
N ASN A 144 9.51 -24.41 15.06
CA ASN A 144 10.31 -25.64 15.13
C ASN A 144 10.31 -26.45 13.82
N ASN A 145 9.30 -26.28 12.95
CA ASN A 145 9.25 -26.94 11.65
C ASN A 145 10.11 -26.24 10.57
N LEU A 146 10.48 -24.98 10.76
CA LEU A 146 11.34 -24.24 9.82
C LEU A 146 12.80 -24.74 9.84
N ILE A 147 13.28 -25.20 10.99
CA ILE A 147 14.62 -25.82 11.11
C ILE A 147 14.66 -27.17 10.37
N LYS A 148 13.56 -27.94 10.43
CA LYS A 148 13.40 -29.18 9.66
C LYS A 148 13.33 -28.93 8.16
N LEU A 149 12.59 -27.92 7.70
CA LEU A 149 12.49 -27.57 6.27
C LEU A 149 13.83 -27.11 5.66
N LYS A 150 14.65 -26.35 6.41
CA LYS A 150 16.01 -26.00 5.97
C LYS A 150 16.90 -27.23 5.79
N LYS A 151 16.73 -28.30 6.57
CA LYS A 151 17.47 -29.56 6.41
C LYS A 151 17.04 -30.37 5.18
N ILE A 152 15.79 -30.22 4.73
CA ILE A 152 15.24 -30.97 3.58
C ILE A 152 15.62 -30.31 2.25
N LEU A 153 15.79 -28.97 2.23
CA LEU A 153 16.18 -28.20 1.03
C LEU A 153 17.72 -28.06 0.85
N LEU A 154 18.51 -28.71 1.71
CA LEU A 154 19.98 -28.74 1.66
C LEU A 154 20.54 -30.15 1.42
N LEU A 155 19.69 -31.07 0.93
CA LEU A 155 20.07 -32.36 0.33
C LEU A 155 19.74 -32.31 -1.16
#